data_AF-A0A3D4T4T5-F1
#
_entry.id   AF-A0A3D4T4T5-F1
#
_cell.length_a   1.000
_cell.length_b   1.000
_cell.length_c   1.000
_cell.angle_alpha   90.00
_cell.angle_beta   90.00
_cell.angle_gamma   90.00
#
_symmetry.space_group_name_H-M   'P 1'
#
loop_
_entity.id
_entity.type
_entity.pdbx_description
1 polymer ?
#
loop_
_entity_poly.entity_id
_entity_poly.type
_entity_poly.pdbx_seq_one_letter_code
_entity_poly.pdbx_strand_id
1 'polypeptide(L)'
;MPDWLLYILIAVAVVVAVAAMVAVAFWFDAWSDARDDRDDGDSPRTRFRRVVDRYSAMAQQLDSLDDRAHSPASPAVEAELRRRWQECRDAFLEVDRIVQATGLTPDSPGREFRRHAGEIRTADDAAARMQQASDAVDRLLALERDDPAGRHDRLTDLIGDINEAEADHWDSEWAYPQLQHLEEQVRQLREEVSGTPDTAGLLDRVVTVTRDLDDITTRAGQAAA
;
A
#
# COMPACT_ATOMS: atom_id res chain seq x y z
N MET A 1 18.81 -18.00 -7.03
CA MET A 1 17.37 -18.01 -7.30
C MET A 1 16.71 -18.87 -6.22
N PRO A 2 15.97 -18.29 -5.26
CA PRO A 2 15.39 -19.04 -4.16
C PRO A 2 14.19 -19.91 -4.62
N ASP A 3 14.07 -21.12 -4.08
CA ASP A 3 13.17 -22.19 -4.57
C ASP A 3 11.67 -21.87 -4.53
N TRP A 4 11.26 -20.84 -3.78
CA TRP A 4 9.86 -20.38 -3.74
C TRP A 4 9.43 -19.63 -5.02
N LEU A 5 10.36 -19.07 -5.79
CA LEU A 5 10.08 -18.45 -7.08
C LEU A 5 9.65 -19.47 -8.15
N LEU A 6 10.15 -20.71 -8.04
CA LEU A 6 9.75 -21.82 -8.91
C LEU A 6 8.33 -22.31 -8.61
N TYR A 7 7.89 -22.20 -7.34
CA TYR A 7 6.51 -22.50 -6.95
C TYR A 7 5.51 -21.43 -7.45
N ILE A 8 5.90 -20.14 -7.44
CA ILE A 8 5.05 -19.05 -7.96
C ILE A 8 4.88 -19.17 -9.48
N LEU A 9 5.93 -19.51 -10.23
CA LEU A 9 5.82 -19.72 -11.68
C LEU A 9 4.91 -20.91 -12.06
N ILE A 10 4.73 -21.89 -11.17
CA ILE A 10 3.81 -23.02 -11.37
C ILE A 10 2.38 -22.66 -10.94
N ALA A 11 2.19 -21.78 -9.95
CA ALA A 11 0.87 -21.33 -9.48
C ALA A 11 0.17 -20.35 -10.45
N VAL A 12 0.92 -19.66 -11.32
CA VAL A 12 0.39 -18.69 -12.30
C VAL A 12 -0.31 -19.35 -13.51
N ALA A 13 -0.42 -20.68 -13.56
CA ALA A 13 -0.93 -21.40 -14.74
C ALA A 13 -2.47 -21.39 -14.96
N VAL A 14 -3.29 -20.77 -14.12
CA VAL A 14 -4.75 -20.69 -14.35
C VAL A 14 -5.31 -19.33 -13.97
N VAL A 15 -5.27 -18.38 -14.91
CA VAL A 15 -6.39 -17.53 -15.41
C VAL A 15 -5.77 -16.53 -16.38
N VAL A 16 -6.04 -16.69 -17.68
CA VAL A 16 -5.65 -15.76 -18.74
C VAL A 16 -6.90 -15.23 -19.43
N ALA A 17 -6.89 -13.90 -19.70
CA ALA A 17 -7.62 -13.08 -20.69
C ALA A 17 -8.34 -11.90 -19.99
N VAL A 18 -8.12 -10.60 -20.29
CA VAL A 18 -7.81 -9.90 -21.57
C VAL A 18 -7.03 -8.58 -21.34
N ALA A 19 -6.14 -8.30 -22.30
CA ALA A 19 -5.53 -7.05 -22.84
C ALA A 19 -6.16 -5.66 -22.50
N ALA A 20 -5.51 -4.47 -22.55
CA ALA A 20 -4.23 -3.98 -23.07
C ALA A 20 -3.92 -2.56 -22.49
N MET A 21 -2.62 -2.22 -22.42
CA MET A 21 -1.93 -0.90 -22.57
C MET A 21 -2.63 0.43 -22.19
N VAL A 22 -1.93 1.24 -21.38
CA VAL A 22 -1.41 2.62 -21.62
C VAL A 22 -0.73 3.08 -20.29
N ALA A 23 0.61 3.06 -20.21
CA ALA A 23 1.52 4.21 -20.32
C ALA A 23 1.39 5.30 -19.22
N VAL A 24 2.39 5.32 -18.32
CA VAL A 24 3.06 6.49 -17.71
C VAL A 24 2.16 7.67 -17.30
N ALA A 25 1.53 7.59 -16.11
CA ALA A 25 1.06 8.76 -15.34
C ALA A 25 0.60 8.42 -13.89
N PHE A 26 1.19 7.44 -13.21
CA PHE A 26 0.64 6.91 -11.94
C PHE A 26 1.11 7.61 -10.64
N TRP A 27 1.71 8.79 -10.71
CA TRP A 27 2.31 9.42 -9.52
C TRP A 27 1.36 10.27 -8.68
N PHE A 28 0.13 10.57 -9.14
CA PHE A 28 -0.79 11.49 -8.44
C PHE A 28 -2.19 10.93 -8.12
N ASP A 29 -2.51 9.69 -8.52
CA ASP A 29 -3.89 9.18 -8.46
C ASP A 29 -4.02 7.81 -7.76
N ALA A 30 -2.91 7.26 -7.24
CA ALA A 30 -2.91 5.91 -6.63
C ALA A 30 -3.29 5.90 -5.14
N TRP A 31 -3.38 7.05 -4.48
CA TRP A 31 -3.72 7.13 -3.06
C TRP A 31 -5.14 7.61 -2.78
N SER A 32 -5.76 8.35 -3.72
CA SER A 32 -7.15 8.84 -3.60
C SER A 32 -8.21 7.75 -3.79
N ASP A 33 -7.91 6.62 -4.44
CA ASP A 33 -8.90 5.57 -4.76
C ASP A 33 -8.69 4.27 -3.97
N ALA A 34 -7.85 4.29 -2.93
CA ALA A 34 -7.53 3.10 -2.12
C ALA A 34 -8.16 3.07 -0.72
N ARG A 35 -8.87 4.13 -0.29
CA ARG A 35 -9.51 4.18 1.04
C ARG A 35 -10.99 4.58 1.05
N ASP A 36 -11.56 5.03 -0.06
CA ASP A 36 -12.99 5.40 -0.13
C ASP A 36 -13.90 4.21 -0.55
N ASP A 37 -13.66 3.03 0.03
CA ASP A 37 -14.40 1.81 -0.30
C ASP A 37 -14.83 1.01 0.94
N ARG A 38 -14.89 1.69 2.09
CA ARG A 38 -15.69 1.24 3.24
C ARG A 38 -17.11 1.79 3.13
N ASP A 39 -17.68 1.76 1.93
CA ASP A 39 -19.09 1.95 1.77
C ASP A 39 -19.77 0.63 2.18
N ASP A 40 -20.55 0.67 3.26
CA ASP A 40 -21.40 -0.43 3.74
C ASP A 40 -22.45 -0.89 2.70
N GLY A 41 -22.43 -0.30 1.49
CA GLY A 41 -23.23 -0.66 0.32
C GLY A 41 -22.55 -1.56 -0.71
N ASP A 42 -21.25 -1.83 -0.61
CA ASP A 42 -20.52 -2.47 -1.71
C ASP A 42 -20.70 -4.00 -1.74
N SER A 43 -21.18 -4.52 -2.87
CA SER A 43 -21.59 -5.93 -2.95
C SER A 43 -20.38 -6.87 -2.79
N PRO A 44 -20.51 -8.05 -2.14
CA PRO A 44 -19.41 -9.02 -2.06
C PRO A 44 -18.83 -9.41 -3.43
N ARG A 45 -19.63 -9.29 -4.50
CA ARG A 45 -19.14 -9.51 -5.87
C ARG A 45 -18.25 -8.38 -6.37
N THR A 46 -18.59 -7.13 -6.10
CA THR A 46 -17.77 -5.96 -6.44
C THR A 46 -16.42 -6.06 -5.75
N ARG A 47 -16.46 -6.30 -4.43
CA ARG A 47 -15.26 -6.49 -3.62
C ARG A 47 -14.37 -7.63 -4.11
N PHE A 48 -14.95 -8.78 -4.44
CA PHE A 48 -14.17 -9.89 -5.00
C PHE A 48 -13.49 -9.54 -6.34
N ARG A 49 -14.15 -8.78 -7.22
CA ARG A 49 -13.51 -8.31 -8.46
C ARG A 49 -12.31 -7.42 -8.17
N ARG A 50 -12.48 -6.45 -7.26
CA ARG A 50 -11.39 -5.59 -6.81
C ARG A 50 -10.20 -6.39 -6.26
N VAL A 51 -10.46 -7.41 -5.44
CA VAL A 51 -9.43 -8.35 -4.95
C VAL A 51 -8.69 -9.02 -6.10
N VAL A 52 -9.42 -9.60 -7.06
CA VAL A 52 -8.83 -10.30 -8.21
C VAL A 52 -8.02 -9.35 -9.09
N ASP A 53 -8.52 -8.14 -9.32
CA ASP A 53 -7.84 -7.13 -10.15
C ASP A 53 -6.52 -6.69 -9.49
N ARG A 54 -6.55 -6.33 -8.19
CA ARG A 54 -5.36 -5.94 -7.41
C ARG A 54 -4.35 -7.09 -7.33
N TYR A 55 -4.82 -8.31 -7.06
CA TYR A 55 -3.99 -9.51 -7.00
C TYR A 55 -3.29 -9.78 -8.33
N SER A 56 -4.03 -9.73 -9.44
CA SER A 56 -3.50 -9.99 -10.79
C SER A 56 -2.53 -8.90 -11.26
N ALA A 57 -2.79 -7.64 -10.91
CA ALA A 57 -1.88 -6.54 -11.17
C ALA A 57 -0.58 -6.71 -10.37
N MET A 58 -0.67 -7.03 -9.08
CA MET A 58 0.50 -7.25 -8.23
C MET A 58 1.32 -8.45 -8.68
N ALA A 59 0.69 -9.56 -9.08
CA ALA A 59 1.39 -10.74 -9.58
C ALA A 59 2.33 -10.42 -10.76
N GLN A 60 1.95 -9.48 -11.62
CA GLN A 60 2.77 -9.04 -12.76
C GLN A 60 3.93 -8.13 -12.35
N GLN A 61 3.82 -7.45 -11.22
CA GLN A 61 4.80 -6.48 -10.72
C GLN A 61 5.67 -7.02 -9.58
N LEU A 62 5.38 -8.23 -9.10
CA LEU A 62 6.04 -8.78 -7.91
C LEU A 62 7.56 -8.89 -8.08
N ASP A 63 8.02 -9.33 -9.26
CA ASP A 63 9.46 -9.45 -9.57
C ASP A 63 10.14 -8.07 -9.65
N SER A 64 9.52 -7.09 -10.31
CA SER A 64 10.06 -5.74 -10.38
C SER A 64 9.99 -5.00 -9.03
N LEU A 65 9.03 -5.36 -8.17
CA LEU A 65 8.96 -4.88 -6.79
C LEU A 65 10.08 -5.48 -5.92
N ASP A 66 10.41 -6.77 -6.09
CA ASP A 66 11.56 -7.40 -5.42
C ASP A 66 12.87 -6.69 -5.77
N ASP A 67 13.10 -6.44 -7.06
CA ASP A 67 14.28 -5.72 -7.56
C ASP A 67 14.37 -4.29 -6.98
N ARG A 68 13.25 -3.57 -6.94
CA ARG A 68 13.17 -2.23 -6.36
C ARG A 68 13.44 -2.26 -4.86
N ALA A 69 12.84 -3.18 -4.13
CA ALA A 69 13.04 -3.30 -2.68
C ALA A 69 14.46 -3.75 -2.28
N HIS A 70 15.19 -4.42 -3.17
CA HIS A 70 16.59 -4.80 -2.98
C HIS A 70 17.57 -3.85 -3.68
N SER A 71 17.10 -2.73 -4.20
CA SER A 71 17.97 -1.73 -4.81
C SER A 71 18.88 -1.07 -3.77
N PRO A 72 20.11 -0.65 -4.14
CA PRO A 72 20.99 0.09 -3.25
C PRO A 72 20.32 1.37 -2.74
N ALA A 73 20.29 1.56 -1.43
CA ALA A 73 19.74 2.73 -0.74
C ALA A 73 20.57 3.03 0.52
N SER A 74 20.26 4.14 1.20
CA SER A 74 20.83 4.40 2.53
C SER A 74 20.43 3.29 3.53
N PRO A 75 21.23 2.98 4.57
CA PRO A 75 20.93 1.86 5.48
C PRO A 75 19.55 1.91 6.15
N ALA A 76 19.07 3.12 6.48
CA ALA A 76 17.73 3.31 7.05
C ALA A 76 16.62 2.97 6.05
N VAL A 77 16.77 3.41 4.79
CA VAL A 77 15.83 3.13 3.72
C VAL A 77 15.90 1.66 3.30
N GLU A 78 17.09 1.07 3.20
CA GLU A 78 17.28 -0.34 2.84
C GLU A 78 16.54 -1.29 3.80
N ALA A 79 16.61 -1.03 5.10
CA ALA A 79 15.89 -1.83 6.10
C ALA A 79 14.37 -1.71 5.92
N GLU A 80 13.88 -0.50 5.64
CA GLU A 80 12.45 -0.27 5.44
C GLU A 80 11.94 -0.84 4.11
N LEU A 81 12.67 -0.72 3.02
CA LEU A 81 12.33 -1.32 1.72
C LEU A 81 12.16 -2.85 1.85
N ARG A 82 13.07 -3.52 2.56
CA ARG A 82 12.96 -4.96 2.83
C ARG A 82 11.74 -5.31 3.67
N ARG A 83 11.40 -4.47 4.66
CA ARG A 83 10.20 -4.67 5.48
C ARG A 83 8.93 -4.55 4.63
N ARG A 84 8.80 -3.49 3.83
CA ARG A 84 7.65 -3.27 2.95
C ARG A 84 7.49 -4.34 1.89
N TRP A 85 8.60 -4.83 1.35
CA TRP A 85 8.57 -5.98 0.48
C TRP A 85 8.01 -7.23 1.16
N GLN A 86 8.47 -7.54 2.38
CA GLN A 86 7.94 -8.67 3.15
C GLN A 86 6.44 -8.52 3.42
N GLU A 87 5.99 -7.32 3.81
CA GLU A 87 4.57 -7.01 4.01
C GLU A 87 3.75 -7.24 2.74
N CYS A 88 4.22 -6.75 1.59
CA CYS A 88 3.56 -6.95 0.29
C CYS A 88 3.47 -8.43 -0.07
N ARG A 89 4.59 -9.17 0.01
CA ARG A 89 4.66 -10.59 -0.28
C ARG A 89 3.74 -11.41 0.63
N ASP A 90 3.76 -11.14 1.92
CA ASP A 90 2.98 -11.91 2.88
C ASP A 90 1.48 -11.63 2.71
N ALA A 91 1.09 -10.39 2.41
CA ALA A 91 -0.28 -10.03 2.04
C ALA A 91 -0.72 -10.65 0.70
N PHE A 92 0.16 -10.69 -0.31
CA PHE A 92 -0.10 -11.37 -1.58
C PHE A 92 -0.40 -12.87 -1.36
N LEU A 93 0.40 -13.54 -0.54
CA LEU A 93 0.19 -14.95 -0.18
C LEU A 93 -1.08 -15.17 0.66
N GLU A 94 -1.48 -14.18 1.45
CA GLU A 94 -2.75 -14.21 2.18
C GLU A 94 -3.95 -14.13 1.23
N VAL A 95 -3.93 -13.19 0.28
CA VAL A 95 -4.96 -13.08 -0.77
C VAL A 95 -5.06 -14.36 -1.57
N ASP A 96 -3.93 -14.90 -2.06
CA ASP A 96 -3.88 -16.15 -2.81
C ASP A 96 -4.56 -17.31 -2.05
N ARG A 97 -4.18 -17.50 -0.78
CA ARG A 97 -4.74 -18.55 0.07
C ARG A 97 -6.24 -18.40 0.24
N ILE A 98 -6.74 -17.18 0.48
CA ILE A 98 -8.17 -16.93 0.68
C ILE A 98 -8.93 -17.18 -0.62
N VAL A 99 -8.48 -16.61 -1.73
CA VAL A 99 -9.12 -16.78 -3.05
C VAL A 99 -9.20 -18.26 -3.41
N GLN A 100 -8.11 -19.02 -3.27
CA GLN A 100 -8.09 -20.46 -3.51
C GLN A 100 -9.05 -21.22 -2.59
N ALA A 101 -9.10 -20.88 -1.30
CA ALA A 101 -9.97 -21.55 -0.33
C ALA A 101 -11.47 -21.33 -0.61
N THR A 102 -11.85 -20.16 -1.13
CA THR A 102 -13.26 -19.88 -1.50
C THR A 102 -13.69 -20.63 -2.77
N GLY A 103 -12.77 -20.94 -3.68
CA GLY A 103 -13.08 -21.52 -4.98
C GLY A 103 -13.96 -20.65 -5.88
N LEU A 104 -14.09 -19.36 -5.55
CA LEU A 104 -14.92 -18.42 -6.30
C LEU A 104 -14.27 -18.06 -7.65
N THR A 105 -15.14 -17.84 -8.62
CA THR A 105 -14.79 -17.29 -9.93
C THR A 105 -15.68 -16.08 -10.23
N PRO A 106 -15.31 -15.17 -11.15
CA PRO A 106 -16.15 -14.02 -11.51
C PRO A 106 -17.59 -14.39 -11.92
N ASP A 107 -17.76 -15.57 -12.52
CA ASP A 107 -19.04 -16.12 -12.98
C ASP A 107 -19.83 -16.87 -11.90
N SER A 108 -19.30 -16.97 -10.69
CA SER A 108 -19.98 -17.66 -9.60
C SER A 108 -21.36 -17.05 -9.30
N PRO A 109 -22.34 -17.85 -8.86
CA PRO A 109 -23.66 -17.32 -8.51
C PRO A 109 -23.59 -16.32 -7.34
N GLY A 110 -24.44 -15.29 -7.37
CA GLY A 110 -24.46 -14.25 -6.32
C GLY A 110 -24.62 -14.77 -4.88
N ARG A 111 -25.25 -15.93 -4.69
CA ARG A 111 -25.38 -16.58 -3.38
C ARG A 111 -24.03 -17.07 -2.83
N GLU A 112 -23.10 -17.51 -3.69
CA GLU A 112 -21.79 -18.00 -3.26
C GLU A 112 -20.94 -16.83 -2.78
N PHE A 113 -20.97 -15.69 -3.48
CA PHE A 113 -20.35 -14.44 -3.01
C PHE A 113 -20.88 -14.00 -1.65
N ARG A 114 -22.19 -14.11 -1.41
CA ARG A 114 -22.76 -13.80 -0.08
C ARG A 114 -22.32 -14.79 0.99
N ARG A 115 -22.23 -16.08 0.66
CA ARG A 115 -21.77 -17.12 1.58
C ARG A 115 -20.33 -16.86 2.04
N HIS A 116 -19.50 -16.37 1.13
CA HIS A 116 -18.08 -16.08 1.38
C HIS A 116 -17.79 -14.60 1.68
N ALA A 117 -18.81 -13.81 2.04
CA ALA A 117 -18.66 -12.36 2.20
C ALA A 117 -17.60 -11.97 3.24
N GLY A 118 -17.48 -12.75 4.32
CA GLY A 118 -16.45 -12.56 5.34
C GLY A 118 -15.03 -12.76 4.79
N GLU A 119 -14.79 -13.87 4.09
CA GLU A 119 -13.48 -14.17 3.49
C GLU A 119 -13.13 -13.17 2.38
N ILE A 120 -14.11 -12.76 1.57
CA ILE A 120 -13.92 -11.73 0.54
C ILE A 120 -13.48 -10.41 1.17
N ARG A 121 -14.08 -10.01 2.30
CA ARG A 121 -13.68 -8.81 3.02
C ARG A 121 -12.25 -8.91 3.55
N THR A 122 -11.88 -10.03 4.16
CA THR A 122 -10.49 -10.25 4.60
C THR A 122 -9.50 -10.23 3.43
N ALA A 123 -9.86 -10.81 2.29
CA ALA A 123 -9.03 -10.75 1.09
C ALA A 123 -8.90 -9.32 0.54
N ASP A 124 -9.94 -8.50 0.62
CA ASP A 124 -9.90 -7.09 0.22
C ASP A 124 -9.01 -6.27 1.14
N ASP A 125 -9.11 -6.47 2.45
CA ASP A 125 -8.21 -5.84 3.43
C ASP A 125 -6.75 -6.26 3.19
N ALA A 126 -6.50 -7.53 2.87
CA ALA A 126 -5.17 -8.01 2.52
C ALA A 126 -4.67 -7.42 1.18
N ALA A 127 -5.53 -7.32 0.16
CA ALA A 127 -5.20 -6.71 -1.11
C ALA A 127 -4.90 -5.21 -0.98
N ALA A 128 -5.61 -4.50 -0.11
CA ALA A 128 -5.33 -3.10 0.22
C ALA A 128 -3.96 -2.95 0.90
N ARG A 129 -3.64 -3.77 1.92
CA ARG A 129 -2.32 -3.78 2.57
C ARG A 129 -1.19 -4.08 1.59
N MET A 130 -1.40 -5.05 0.69
CA MET A 130 -0.46 -5.40 -0.38
C MET A 130 -0.14 -4.20 -1.28
N GLN A 131 -1.18 -3.48 -1.73
CA GLN A 131 -1.02 -2.27 -2.54
C GLN A 131 -0.28 -1.17 -1.77
N GLN A 132 -0.71 -0.89 -0.54
CA GLN A 132 -0.09 0.14 0.32
C GLN A 132 1.41 -0.11 0.55
N ALA A 133 1.79 -1.36 0.79
CA ALA A 133 3.18 -1.75 0.98
C ALA A 133 4.01 -1.59 -0.30
N SER A 134 3.46 -1.93 -1.46
CA SER A 134 4.10 -1.69 -2.76
C SER A 134 4.31 -0.19 -3.02
N ASP A 135 3.28 0.64 -2.79
CA ASP A 135 3.39 2.08 -3.01
C ASP A 135 4.39 2.73 -2.04
N ALA A 136 4.52 2.19 -0.82
CA ALA A 136 5.53 2.64 0.13
C ALA A 136 6.96 2.41 -0.37
N VAL A 137 7.23 1.28 -1.05
CA VAL A 137 8.54 1.02 -1.69
C VAL A 137 8.84 2.10 -2.71
N ASP A 138 7.87 2.46 -3.55
CA ASP A 138 8.04 3.47 -4.58
C ASP A 138 8.26 4.87 -4.00
N ARG A 139 7.48 5.27 -2.99
CA ARG A 139 7.66 6.55 -2.30
C ARG A 139 9.06 6.68 -1.68
N LEU A 140 9.54 5.64 -0.98
CA LEU A 140 10.83 5.65 -0.30
C LEU A 140 12.00 5.77 -1.27
N LEU A 141 12.01 4.98 -2.34
CA LEU A 141 13.07 5.04 -3.35
C LEU A 141 13.12 6.39 -4.03
N ALA A 142 11.97 6.99 -4.24
CA ALA A 142 11.85 8.21 -4.98
C ALA A 142 12.26 9.41 -4.09
N LEU A 143 11.95 9.37 -2.79
CA LEU A 143 12.47 10.31 -1.80
C LEU A 143 14.01 10.25 -1.64
N GLU A 144 14.59 9.04 -1.68
CA GLU A 144 16.04 8.84 -1.65
C GLU A 144 16.70 9.48 -2.88
N ARG A 145 16.13 9.27 -4.06
CA ARG A 145 16.72 9.64 -5.36
C ARG A 145 16.51 11.09 -5.77
N ASP A 146 15.48 11.74 -5.26
CA ASP A 146 15.11 13.09 -5.69
C ASP A 146 16.13 14.17 -5.34
N ASP A 147 16.03 15.29 -6.05
CA ASP A 147 16.66 16.53 -5.64
C ASP A 147 15.85 17.21 -4.50
N PRO A 148 16.33 18.33 -3.93
CA PRO A 148 15.58 19.02 -2.87
C PRO A 148 14.16 19.44 -3.27
N ALA A 149 13.90 19.77 -4.54
CA ALA A 149 12.57 20.18 -4.99
C ALA A 149 11.62 18.97 -5.03
N GLY A 150 12.05 17.85 -5.60
CA GLY A 150 11.26 16.61 -5.61
C GLY A 150 10.96 16.10 -4.18
N ARG A 151 11.94 16.18 -3.27
CA ARG A 151 11.71 15.85 -1.85
C ARG A 151 10.69 16.80 -1.19
N HIS A 152 10.73 18.09 -1.50
CA HIS A 152 9.75 19.05 -0.99
C HIS A 152 8.33 18.72 -1.47
N ASP A 153 8.18 18.37 -2.75
CA ASP A 153 6.89 17.99 -3.33
C ASP A 153 6.36 16.70 -2.69
N ARG A 154 7.19 15.67 -2.52
CA ARG A 154 6.77 14.43 -1.83
C ARG A 154 6.38 14.63 -0.37
N LEU A 155 7.06 15.52 0.34
CA LEU A 155 6.67 15.84 1.71
C LEU A 155 5.35 16.63 1.74
N THR A 156 5.04 17.36 0.67
CA THR A 156 3.71 17.97 0.50
C THR A 156 2.64 16.92 0.24
N ASP A 157 2.94 15.90 -0.57
CA ASP A 157 2.03 14.77 -0.78
C ASP A 157 1.78 14.02 0.54
N LEU A 158 2.82 13.76 1.34
CA LEU A 158 2.69 13.13 2.65
C LEU A 158 1.86 13.96 3.64
N ILE A 159 1.94 15.29 3.58
CA ILE A 159 1.05 16.17 4.34
C ILE A 159 -0.40 16.00 3.87
N GLY A 160 -0.62 15.89 2.55
CA GLY A 160 -1.93 15.54 1.99
C GLY A 160 -2.47 14.24 2.56
N ASP A 161 -1.62 13.20 2.61
CA ASP A 161 -1.99 11.89 3.16
C ASP A 161 -2.39 11.96 4.64
N ILE A 162 -1.66 12.74 5.43
CA ILE A 162 -1.97 12.94 6.85
C ILE A 162 -3.30 13.70 7.02
N ASN A 163 -3.54 14.73 6.22
CA ASN A 163 -4.78 15.52 6.27
C ASN A 163 -6.02 14.69 5.93
N GLU A 164 -5.93 13.78 4.97
CA GLU A 164 -7.02 12.86 4.65
C GLU A 164 -7.26 11.89 5.82
N ALA A 165 -6.20 11.31 6.40
CA ALA A 165 -6.33 10.48 7.59
C ALA A 165 -6.92 11.26 8.79
N GLU A 166 -6.59 12.54 8.95
CA GLU A 166 -7.19 13.42 9.95
C GLU A 166 -8.69 13.61 9.71
N ALA A 167 -9.10 13.80 8.46
CA ALA A 167 -10.49 13.93 8.08
C ALA A 167 -11.28 12.64 8.31
N ASP A 168 -10.67 11.47 8.07
CA ASP A 168 -11.27 10.15 8.30
C ASP A 168 -11.42 9.82 9.80
N HIS A 169 -10.54 10.38 10.63
CA HIS A 169 -10.44 10.06 12.05
C HIS A 169 -10.67 11.27 12.96
N TRP A 170 -11.38 12.30 12.46
CA TRP A 170 -11.59 13.58 13.14
C TRP A 170 -12.25 13.46 14.52
N ASP A 171 -13.04 12.41 14.74
CA ASP A 171 -13.76 12.11 15.97
C ASP A 171 -12.96 11.24 16.95
N SER A 172 -11.80 10.73 16.53
CA SER A 172 -10.94 9.90 17.37
C SER A 172 -10.16 10.73 18.39
N GLU A 173 -10.47 10.57 19.68
CA GLU A 173 -9.74 11.24 20.77
C GLU A 173 -8.26 10.83 20.85
N TRP A 174 -7.88 9.70 20.24
CA TRP A 174 -6.50 9.22 20.21
C TRP A 174 -5.82 9.46 18.85
N ALA A 175 -6.45 9.12 17.72
CA ALA A 175 -5.78 9.18 16.43
C ALA A 175 -5.63 10.62 15.94
N TYR A 176 -6.66 11.45 16.09
CA TYR A 176 -6.65 12.82 15.57
C TYR A 176 -5.50 13.67 16.12
N PRO A 177 -5.23 13.73 17.45
CA PRO A 177 -4.10 14.49 17.98
C PRO A 177 -2.73 13.96 17.53
N GLN A 178 -2.61 12.65 17.27
CA GLN A 178 -1.36 12.04 16.81
C GLN A 178 -1.08 12.41 15.36
N LEU A 179 -2.11 12.40 14.50
CA LEU A 179 -2.01 12.82 13.10
C LEU A 179 -1.63 14.30 12.99
N GLN A 180 -2.23 15.18 13.81
CA GLN A 180 -1.84 16.60 13.85
C GLN A 180 -0.38 16.80 14.24
N HIS A 181 0.11 16.02 15.21
CA HIS A 181 1.52 16.07 15.60
C HIS A 181 2.42 15.62 14.44
N LEU A 182 2.01 14.57 13.73
CA LEU A 182 2.73 14.03 12.58
C LEU A 182 2.77 15.05 11.43
N GLU A 183 1.66 15.72 11.15
CA GLU A 183 1.57 16.76 10.13
C GLU A 183 2.59 17.87 10.38
N GLU A 184 2.68 18.34 11.62
CA GLU A 184 3.64 19.37 12.03
C GLU A 184 5.09 18.91 11.84
N GLN A 185 5.40 17.66 12.19
CA GLN A 185 6.73 17.09 11.95
C GLN A 185 7.08 17.07 10.46
N VAL A 186 6.13 16.71 9.58
CA VAL A 186 6.36 16.69 8.13
C VAL A 186 6.51 18.10 7.55
N ARG A 187 5.73 19.07 8.04
CA ARG A 187 5.92 20.48 7.66
C ARG A 187 7.31 20.98 8.01
N GLN A 188 7.80 20.67 9.21
CA GLN A 188 9.16 21.01 9.61
C GLN A 188 10.20 20.35 8.70
N LEU A 189 10.05 19.05 8.41
CA LEU A 189 10.95 18.34 7.49
C LEU A 189 10.98 19.00 6.11
N ARG A 190 9.82 19.39 5.57
CA ARG A 190 9.69 20.05 4.27
C ARG A 190 10.43 21.39 4.22
N GLU A 191 10.33 22.18 5.28
CA GLU A 191 11.07 23.45 5.39
C GLU A 191 12.59 23.23 5.43
N GLU A 192 13.05 22.20 6.16
CA GLU A 192 14.47 21.84 6.24
C GLU A 192 15.06 21.41 4.89
N VAL A 193 14.31 20.67 4.07
CA VAL A 193 14.73 20.24 2.72
C VAL A 193 15.04 21.41 1.82
N SER A 194 14.29 22.50 1.97
CA SER A 194 14.41 23.71 1.14
C SER A 194 15.68 24.51 1.42
N GLY A 195 16.35 24.25 2.56
CA GLY A 195 17.56 24.94 2.99
C GLY A 195 18.85 24.27 2.52
N THR A 196 19.33 23.27 3.26
CA THR A 196 20.52 22.46 2.91
C THR A 196 20.47 21.14 3.70
N PRO A 197 19.94 20.05 3.13
CA PRO A 197 19.61 18.87 3.93
C PRO A 197 20.82 17.97 4.18
N ASP A 198 21.04 17.62 5.46
CA ASP A 198 21.63 16.32 5.79
C ASP A 198 20.65 15.24 5.33
N THR A 199 20.95 14.65 4.17
CA THR A 199 20.05 13.70 3.50
C THR A 199 19.87 12.41 4.31
N ALA A 200 20.89 12.00 5.08
CA ALA A 200 20.82 10.77 5.86
C ALA A 200 19.88 10.92 7.06
N GLY A 201 20.00 12.01 7.83
CA GLY A 201 19.09 12.30 8.95
C GLY A 201 17.67 12.64 8.52
N LEU A 202 17.47 13.12 7.29
CA LEU A 202 16.15 13.35 6.72
C LEU A 202 15.40 12.04 6.46
N LEU A 203 16.05 11.10 5.79
CA LEU A 203 15.40 9.86 5.36
C LEU A 203 15.00 8.98 6.54
N ASP A 204 15.82 8.94 7.59
CA ASP A 204 15.48 8.25 8.85
C ASP A 204 14.21 8.81 9.51
N ARG A 205 14.07 10.14 9.52
CA ARG A 205 12.88 10.82 10.04
C ARG A 205 11.65 10.57 9.17
N VAL A 206 11.79 10.57 7.84
CA VAL A 206 10.65 10.26 6.95
C VAL A 206 10.22 8.80 7.07
N VAL A 207 11.16 7.85 7.21
CA VAL A 207 10.84 6.45 7.52
C VAL A 207 10.08 6.33 8.84
N THR A 208 10.46 7.12 9.85
CA THR A 208 9.76 7.14 11.14
C THR A 208 8.34 7.68 10.99
N VAL A 209 8.17 8.83 10.33
CA VAL A 209 6.85 9.44 10.10
C VAL A 209 5.92 8.50 9.34
N THR A 210 6.41 7.87 8.27
CA THR A 210 5.59 6.95 7.46
C THR A 210 5.18 5.70 8.22
N ARG A 211 6.03 5.21 9.13
CA ARG A 211 5.66 4.13 10.07
C ARG A 211 4.59 4.57 11.05
N ASP A 212 4.74 5.75 11.64
CA ASP A 212 3.80 6.27 12.61
C ASP A 212 2.42 6.52 11.98
N LEU A 213 2.36 7.04 10.75
CA LEU A 213 1.11 7.19 9.99
C LEU A 213 0.39 5.85 9.81
N ASP A 214 1.11 4.81 9.36
CA ASP A 214 0.54 3.49 9.16
C ASP A 214 0.05 2.87 10.47
N ASP A 215 0.81 3.02 11.55
CA ASP A 215 0.46 2.52 12.88
C ASP A 215 -0.80 3.22 13.42
N ILE A 216 -0.89 4.53 13.26
CA ILE A 216 -2.04 5.34 13.71
C ILE A 216 -3.30 4.92 12.95
N THR A 217 -3.25 4.95 11.62
CA THR A 217 -4.40 4.64 10.76
C THR A 217 -4.84 3.18 10.91
N THR A 218 -3.91 2.24 11.07
CA THR A 218 -4.25 0.83 11.31
C THR A 218 -4.98 0.64 12.64
N ARG A 219 -4.48 1.23 13.72
CA ARG A 219 -5.11 1.11 15.05
C ARG A 219 -6.45 1.82 15.11
N ALA A 220 -6.57 2.99 14.47
CA ALA A 220 -7.82 3.73 14.38
C ALA A 220 -8.88 2.91 13.62
N GLY A 221 -8.51 2.28 12.51
CA GLY A 221 -9.39 1.38 11.76
C GLY A 221 -9.85 0.16 12.57
N GLN A 222 -8.97 -0.42 13.39
CA GLN A 222 -9.32 -1.56 14.27
C GLN A 222 -10.26 -1.18 15.41
N ALA A 223 -10.20 0.06 15.91
CA ALA A 223 -11.06 0.54 16.98
C ALA A 223 -12.49 0.88 16.52
N ALA A 224 -12.67 1.14 15.21
CA ALA A 224 -13.96 1.50 14.61
C ALA A 224 -14.78 0.29 14.10
N ALA A 225 -14.17 -0.91 14.00
CA ALA A 225 -14.78 -2.14 13.50
C ALA A 225 -15.36 -3.03 14.61
#